data_AF-A0A938CMB2-F1
#
_entry.id   AF-A0A938CMB2-F1
#
_cell.length_a   1.000
_cell.length_b   1.000
_cell.length_c   1.000
_cell.angle_alpha   90.00
_cell.angle_beta   90.00
_cell.angle_gamma   90.00
#
_symmetry.space_group_name_H-M   'P 1'
#
loop_
_entity.id
_entity.type
_entity.pdbx_description
1 polymer ?
#
loop_
_entity_poly.entity_id
_entity_poly.type
_entity_poly.pdbx_seq_one_letter_code
_entity_poly.pdbx_strand_id
1 'polypeptide(L)'
;MPDHVLLHTLALLGLTAAAGAQGAAIDFGVWERYRGTVQHPCAAIKRGDLDRARRNLERHEWARKYLEGLRKGADGLVAEVDEGWLTTFIPRTTPGCYGPCPACRAQGLPWHPNGQWSWSASAPEQLSCQACKTVFPNEQFPESVVVRSTWDPEQEFGFIGGDTFKCFGYTNARPSLSGIIRARKVGHATGSLRRLALAYGLTEDPQYAQAAKAILLRFAEVLPRYLVRAGYGYGEYADCDPHIAAERILDLPNDELVYPPNVPDRKIYTGYWSASRIGSSGMDGDWVGNVAQAYDLTCTAPGVYTEEERRRIERDVLLEGAYLAACDPDINNKSVGNCYGAAMAGMVAGHPDLVHFGLGGFRRAVEEWFLPDGGSSESPAYALMTMGGIDGFGLMFRDYSDPPGYAAADGERLDGFDACRDTRYGDCWQSLVWTLQGDLRHPPSADSYRTTGIGASSAELIARG
;
A
#
# COMPACT_ATOMS: atom_id res chain seq x y z
N MET A 1 7.33 45.22 6.85
CA MET A 1 7.77 44.52 8.07
C MET A 1 6.72 43.47 8.35
N PRO A 2 6.95 42.19 8.01
CA PRO A 2 5.96 41.15 8.18
C PRO A 2 6.20 40.42 9.49
N ASP A 3 5.15 40.34 10.31
CA ASP A 3 5.10 39.55 11.52
C ASP A 3 5.04 38.05 11.21
N HIS A 4 5.83 37.32 11.97
CA HIS A 4 6.02 35.89 11.94
C HIS A 4 4.74 35.13 12.32
N VAL A 5 4.20 34.33 11.40
CA VAL A 5 3.32 33.20 11.75
C VAL A 5 4.22 31.97 11.90
N LEU A 6 4.55 31.67 13.15
CA LEU A 6 5.20 30.42 13.55
C LEU A 6 4.22 29.27 13.27
N LEU A 7 4.48 28.48 12.23
CA LEU A 7 3.82 27.18 12.06
C LEU A 7 4.41 26.25 13.14
N HIS A 8 3.68 25.99 14.21
CA HIS A 8 4.08 24.99 15.20
C HIS A 8 4.01 23.60 14.56
N THR A 9 5.17 23.06 14.20
CA THR A 9 5.37 21.64 13.95
C THR A 9 5.20 20.92 15.30
N LEU A 10 4.03 20.34 15.54
CA LEU A 10 3.85 19.38 16.64
C LEU A 10 4.63 18.12 16.28
N ALA A 11 5.88 18.06 16.73
CA ALA A 11 6.62 16.82 16.81
C ALA A 11 5.91 15.93 17.85
N LEU A 12 5.18 14.91 17.39
CA LEU A 12 4.86 13.80 18.27
C LEU A 12 6.18 13.15 18.69
N LEU A 13 6.48 13.25 19.98
CA LEU A 13 7.57 12.51 20.61
C LEU A 13 7.23 11.01 20.52
N GLY A 14 7.79 10.34 19.51
CA GLY A 14 7.84 8.89 19.46
C GLY A 14 8.63 8.37 20.65
N LEU A 15 7.99 7.57 21.51
CA LEU A 15 8.68 6.78 22.52
C LEU A 15 9.43 5.67 21.79
N THR A 16 10.73 5.87 21.54
CA THR A 16 11.58 4.82 20.96
C THR A 16 11.83 3.73 21.99
N ALA A 17 11.18 2.57 21.82
CA ALA A 17 11.55 1.36 22.52
C ALA A 17 12.94 0.90 22.05
N ALA A 18 13.80 0.50 22.99
CA ALA A 18 15.16 0.07 22.72
C ALA A 18 15.17 -1.20 21.84
N ALA A 19 15.86 -1.14 20.71
CA ALA A 19 16.07 -2.27 19.81
C ALA A 19 17.01 -3.30 20.48
N GLY A 20 16.43 -4.35 21.06
CA GLY A 20 17.13 -5.62 21.29
C GLY A 20 17.44 -6.30 19.96
N ALA A 21 18.44 -7.18 19.93
CA ALA A 21 18.82 -7.93 18.73
C ALA A 21 17.60 -8.66 18.13
N GLN A 22 17.07 -8.12 17.04
CA GLN A 22 15.88 -8.65 16.36
C GLN A 22 16.33 -9.76 15.41
N GLY A 23 15.71 -10.94 15.53
CA GLY A 23 15.69 -11.91 14.43
C GLY A 23 14.87 -11.35 13.27
N ALA A 24 14.78 -12.10 12.16
CA ALA A 24 14.01 -11.68 10.99
C ALA A 24 12.60 -11.21 11.38
N ALA A 25 12.16 -10.08 10.83
CA ALA A 25 10.84 -9.51 11.13
C ALA A 25 9.67 -10.44 10.76
N ILE A 26 9.89 -11.34 9.80
CA ILE A 26 8.95 -12.39 9.39
C ILE A 26 9.67 -13.74 9.46
N ASP A 27 9.17 -14.67 10.27
CA ASP A 27 9.67 -16.04 10.37
C ASP A 27 8.94 -16.95 9.38
N PHE A 28 9.61 -17.25 8.25
CA PHE A 28 9.07 -18.15 7.24
C PHE A 28 8.76 -19.57 7.76
N GLY A 29 9.39 -20.02 8.86
CA GLY A 29 9.08 -21.31 9.48
C GLY A 29 7.68 -21.37 10.09
N VAL A 30 7.15 -20.23 10.55
CA VAL A 30 5.76 -20.10 11.01
C VAL A 30 4.81 -20.25 9.83
N TRP A 31 5.08 -19.55 8.73
CA TRP A 31 4.33 -19.70 7.48
C TRP A 31 4.32 -21.15 6.98
N GLU A 32 5.48 -21.83 6.93
CA GLU A 32 5.57 -23.22 6.49
C GLU A 32 4.68 -24.16 7.31
N ARG A 33 4.55 -23.90 8.62
CA ARG A 33 3.74 -24.71 9.54
C ARG A 33 2.24 -24.52 9.33
N TYR A 34 1.78 -23.28 9.11
CA TYR A 34 0.34 -22.95 9.13
C TYR A 34 -0.26 -22.65 7.76
N ARG A 35 0.53 -22.45 6.68
CA ARG A 35 -0.01 -22.18 5.34
C ARG A 35 -1.05 -23.18 4.85
N GLY A 36 -0.89 -24.45 5.21
CA GLY A 36 -1.80 -25.53 4.84
C GLY A 36 -3.17 -25.49 5.54
N THR A 37 -3.35 -24.65 6.56
CA THR A 37 -4.61 -24.56 7.32
C THR A 37 -5.57 -23.50 6.76
N VAL A 38 -5.12 -22.66 5.83
CA VAL A 38 -5.92 -21.53 5.31
C VAL A 38 -7.01 -22.03 4.36
N GLN A 39 -8.23 -21.54 4.54
CA GLN A 39 -9.37 -21.82 3.66
C GLN A 39 -9.78 -20.55 2.90
N HIS A 40 -9.49 -20.52 1.61
CA HIS A 40 -9.75 -19.36 0.78
C HIS A 40 -11.20 -19.31 0.22
N PRO A 41 -11.76 -18.10 -0.02
CA PRO A 41 -11.21 -16.81 0.38
C PRO A 41 -11.45 -16.54 1.88
N CYS A 42 -10.43 -16.01 2.57
CA CYS A 42 -10.41 -15.83 4.02
C CYS A 42 -10.27 -14.37 4.49
N ALA A 43 -9.93 -13.44 3.59
CA ALA A 43 -9.61 -12.05 3.93
C ALA A 43 -10.86 -11.15 3.99
N ALA A 44 -10.82 -9.97 3.35
CA ALA A 44 -11.89 -8.98 3.42
C ALA A 44 -13.15 -9.43 2.65
N ILE A 45 -13.00 -10.18 1.55
CA ILE A 45 -14.12 -10.79 0.82
C ILE A 45 -14.22 -12.26 1.20
N LYS A 46 -15.28 -12.65 1.90
CA LYS A 46 -15.50 -14.04 2.34
C LYS A 46 -16.48 -14.76 1.42
N ARG A 47 -16.55 -16.10 1.49
CA ARG A 47 -17.48 -16.93 0.69
C ARG A 47 -18.93 -16.44 0.77
N GLY A 48 -19.41 -16.11 1.97
CA GLY A 48 -20.76 -15.58 2.17
C GLY A 48 -21.03 -14.23 1.48
N ASP A 49 -19.99 -13.42 1.23
CA ASP A 49 -20.09 -12.17 0.47
C ASP A 49 -20.26 -12.45 -1.03
N LEU A 50 -19.49 -13.40 -1.56
CA LEU A 50 -19.63 -13.83 -2.96
C LEU A 50 -21.01 -14.44 -3.21
N ASP A 51 -21.51 -15.28 -2.30
CA ASP A 51 -22.85 -15.85 -2.40
C ASP A 51 -23.94 -14.76 -2.38
N ARG A 52 -23.77 -13.75 -1.52
CA ARG A 52 -24.68 -12.59 -1.47
C ARG A 52 -24.61 -11.76 -2.75
N ALA A 53 -23.41 -11.53 -3.29
CA ALA A 53 -23.22 -10.83 -4.54
C ALA A 53 -23.89 -11.57 -5.71
N ARG A 54 -23.76 -12.91 -5.78
CA ARG A 54 -24.41 -13.74 -6.80
C ARG A 54 -25.94 -13.69 -6.71
N ARG A 55 -26.51 -13.77 -5.51
CA ARG A 55 -27.96 -13.55 -5.31
C ARG A 55 -28.40 -12.15 -5.73
N ASN A 56 -27.57 -11.13 -5.52
CA ASN A 56 -27.89 -9.78 -5.99
C ASN A 56 -27.90 -9.68 -7.52
N LEU A 57 -27.04 -10.43 -8.23
CA LEU A 57 -27.05 -10.50 -9.69
C LEU A 57 -28.37 -11.07 -10.25
N GLU A 58 -28.97 -12.02 -9.55
CA GLU A 58 -30.28 -12.59 -9.93
C GLU A 58 -31.42 -11.57 -9.76
N ARG A 59 -31.32 -10.71 -8.74
CA ARG A 59 -32.43 -9.89 -8.25
C ARG A 59 -32.40 -8.45 -8.73
N HIS A 60 -31.22 -7.90 -9.00
CA HIS A 60 -31.04 -6.47 -9.17
C HIS A 60 -30.35 -6.09 -10.47
N GLU A 61 -30.91 -5.09 -11.17
CA GLU A 61 -30.33 -4.54 -12.40
C GLU A 61 -28.96 -3.90 -12.16
N TRP A 62 -28.80 -3.16 -11.05
CA TRP A 62 -27.53 -2.51 -10.71
C TRP A 62 -26.39 -3.53 -10.57
N ALA A 63 -26.68 -4.71 -10.01
CA ALA A 63 -25.69 -5.76 -9.82
C ALA A 63 -25.27 -6.36 -11.17
N ARG A 64 -26.24 -6.64 -12.05
CA ARG A 64 -25.96 -7.14 -13.41
C ARG A 64 -25.12 -6.15 -14.22
N LYS A 65 -25.45 -4.86 -14.15
CA LYS A 65 -24.69 -3.79 -14.79
C LYS A 65 -23.26 -3.67 -14.22
N TYR A 66 -23.10 -3.85 -12.91
CA TYR A 66 -21.77 -3.90 -12.28
C TYR A 66 -20.94 -5.05 -12.85
N LEU A 67 -21.50 -6.27 -12.92
CA LEU A 67 -20.80 -7.43 -13.47
C LEU A 67 -20.47 -7.25 -14.95
N GLU A 68 -21.39 -6.71 -15.75
CA GLU A 68 -21.14 -6.46 -17.17
C GLU A 68 -19.95 -5.50 -17.38
N GLY A 69 -19.91 -4.39 -16.61
CA GLY A 69 -18.78 -3.45 -16.64
C GLY A 69 -17.47 -4.10 -16.19
N LEU A 70 -17.52 -4.94 -15.15
CA LEU A 70 -16.38 -5.67 -14.64
C LEU A 70 -15.83 -6.65 -15.69
N ARG A 71 -16.71 -7.46 -16.30
CA ARG A 71 -16.35 -8.44 -17.35
C ARG A 71 -15.76 -7.75 -18.57
N LYS A 72 -16.38 -6.69 -19.08
CA LYS A 72 -15.85 -5.93 -20.22
C LYS A 72 -14.40 -5.48 -20.00
N GLY A 73 -14.09 -5.00 -18.80
CA GLY A 73 -12.72 -4.61 -18.46
C GLY A 73 -11.78 -5.80 -18.23
N ALA A 74 -12.28 -6.91 -17.69
CA ALA A 74 -11.48 -8.11 -17.44
C ALA A 74 -11.16 -8.87 -18.75
N ASP A 75 -12.12 -9.00 -19.67
CA ASP A 75 -11.95 -9.66 -20.97
C ASP A 75 -10.87 -8.96 -21.81
N GLY A 76 -10.85 -7.62 -21.80
CA GLY A 76 -9.79 -6.84 -22.45
C GLY A 76 -8.42 -7.13 -21.84
N LEU A 77 -8.31 -7.21 -20.51
CA LEU A 77 -7.06 -7.53 -19.83
C LEU A 77 -6.57 -8.94 -20.12
N VAL A 78 -7.45 -9.94 -20.18
CA VAL A 78 -7.07 -11.32 -20.52
C VAL A 78 -6.39 -11.38 -21.90
N ALA A 79 -6.84 -10.57 -22.86
CA ALA A 79 -6.25 -10.51 -24.18
C ALA A 79 -4.91 -9.75 -24.22
N GLU A 80 -4.64 -8.87 -23.25
CA GLU A 80 -3.43 -8.03 -23.18
C GLU A 80 -2.31 -8.62 -22.32
N VAL A 81 -2.64 -9.40 -21.28
CA VAL A 81 -1.64 -9.91 -20.33
C VAL A 81 -0.82 -11.04 -20.97
N ASP A 82 0.28 -10.64 -21.59
CA ASP A 82 1.36 -11.49 -22.10
C ASP A 82 2.72 -11.11 -21.47
N GLU A 83 3.80 -11.77 -21.90
CA GLU A 83 5.15 -11.49 -21.40
C GLU A 83 5.59 -10.03 -21.63
N GLY A 84 5.21 -9.44 -22.77
CA GLY A 84 5.52 -8.06 -23.11
C GLY A 84 4.80 -7.06 -22.20
N TRP A 85 3.52 -7.32 -21.94
CA TRP A 85 2.73 -6.55 -20.99
C TRP A 85 3.31 -6.66 -19.57
N LEU A 86 3.63 -7.88 -19.11
CA LEU A 86 4.15 -8.15 -17.77
C LEU A 86 5.48 -7.43 -17.53
N THR A 87 6.41 -7.51 -18.48
CA THR A 87 7.71 -6.83 -18.39
C THR A 87 7.58 -5.30 -18.49
N THR A 88 6.63 -4.80 -19.28
CA THR A 88 6.36 -3.36 -19.43
C THR A 88 5.77 -2.76 -18.16
N PHE A 89 4.75 -3.39 -17.57
CA PHE A 89 4.00 -2.82 -16.45
C PHE A 89 4.53 -3.23 -15.07
N ILE A 90 5.32 -4.30 -15.00
CA ILE A 90 5.98 -4.76 -13.77
C ILE A 90 7.49 -4.89 -14.08
N PRO A 91 8.19 -3.75 -14.20
CA PRO A 91 9.59 -3.72 -14.61
C PRO A 91 10.51 -4.27 -13.51
N ARG A 92 11.72 -4.72 -13.90
CA ARG A 92 12.74 -5.22 -12.95
C ARG A 92 13.30 -4.13 -12.03
N THR A 93 13.41 -2.90 -12.54
CA THR A 93 13.93 -1.76 -11.78
C THR A 93 12.91 -1.25 -10.77
N THR A 94 13.37 -0.97 -9.55
CA THR A 94 12.56 -0.45 -8.44
C THR A 94 11.79 0.80 -8.87
N PRO A 95 10.48 0.89 -8.60
CA PRO A 95 9.68 2.08 -8.85
C PRO A 95 10.16 3.29 -8.05
N GLY A 96 10.04 4.49 -8.64
CA GLY A 96 10.13 5.76 -7.90
C GLY A 96 8.80 6.07 -7.20
N CYS A 97 8.46 7.33 -6.94
CA CYS A 97 7.14 7.68 -6.39
C CYS A 97 6.61 8.98 -6.97
N TYR A 98 6.95 10.11 -6.35
CA TYR A 98 6.56 11.44 -6.78
C TYR A 98 7.78 12.31 -7.02
N GLY A 99 7.57 13.50 -7.56
CA GLY A 99 8.64 14.47 -7.72
C GLY A 99 8.14 15.74 -8.40
N PRO A 100 8.83 16.87 -8.20
CA PRO A 100 8.43 18.14 -8.79
C PRO A 100 8.66 18.15 -10.30
N CYS A 101 7.94 19.01 -11.02
CA CYS A 101 8.10 19.15 -12.46
C CYS A 101 9.23 20.14 -12.79
N PRO A 102 10.30 19.72 -13.51
CA PRO A 102 11.39 20.63 -13.87
C PRO A 102 10.98 21.72 -14.86
N ALA A 103 10.05 21.40 -15.76
CA ALA A 103 9.55 22.37 -16.73
C ALA A 103 8.70 23.48 -16.08
N CYS A 104 7.89 23.17 -15.06
CA CYS A 104 7.16 24.19 -14.31
C CYS A 104 8.12 25.21 -13.69
N ARG A 105 9.21 24.75 -13.06
CA ARG A 105 10.25 25.64 -12.51
C ARG A 105 10.91 26.50 -13.59
N ALA A 106 11.32 25.89 -14.71
CA ALA A 106 11.98 26.61 -15.80
C ALA A 106 11.08 27.68 -16.45
N GLN A 107 9.76 27.46 -16.45
CA GLN A 107 8.76 28.40 -16.96
C GLN A 107 8.33 29.46 -15.93
N GLY A 108 8.88 29.45 -14.70
CA GLY A 108 8.46 30.35 -13.62
C GLY A 108 7.05 30.09 -13.09
N LEU A 109 6.49 28.90 -13.36
CA LEU A 109 5.17 28.50 -12.88
C LEU A 109 5.26 27.94 -11.44
N PRO A 110 4.18 28.07 -10.64
CA PRO A 110 4.06 27.33 -9.40
C PRO A 110 4.22 25.83 -9.65
N TRP A 111 5.08 25.17 -8.88
CA TRP A 111 5.29 23.73 -8.93
C TRP A 111 4.99 23.11 -7.57
N HIS A 112 4.54 21.85 -7.59
CA HIS A 112 4.21 21.08 -6.39
C HIS A 112 5.32 20.05 -6.11
N PRO A 113 5.75 19.82 -4.85
CA PRO A 113 6.78 18.83 -4.52
C PRO A 113 6.49 17.41 -5.01
N ASN A 114 5.21 17.02 -5.06
CA ASN A 114 4.80 15.72 -5.58
C ASN A 114 4.51 15.74 -7.10
N GLY A 115 4.60 16.92 -7.71
CA GLY A 115 4.18 17.19 -9.08
C GLY A 115 2.67 17.09 -9.27
N GLN A 116 2.24 17.34 -10.51
CA GLN A 116 0.87 17.19 -10.96
C GLN A 116 0.92 16.40 -12.26
N TRP A 117 0.90 15.08 -12.12
CA TRP A 117 1.24 14.17 -13.21
C TRP A 117 0.00 13.50 -13.82
N SER A 118 0.00 13.37 -15.14
CA SER A 118 -0.93 12.59 -15.93
C SER A 118 -0.16 11.49 -16.65
N TRP A 119 -0.70 10.27 -16.63
CA TRP A 119 -0.11 9.08 -17.26
C TRP A 119 -1.24 8.17 -17.77
N SER A 120 -1.00 7.44 -18.85
CA SER A 120 -1.96 6.46 -19.41
C SER A 120 -1.25 5.17 -19.82
N ALA A 121 -1.89 4.03 -19.59
CA ALA A 121 -1.39 2.73 -20.01
C ALA A 121 -1.25 2.60 -21.54
N SER A 122 -1.99 3.41 -22.33
CA SER A 122 -1.87 3.46 -23.79
C SER A 122 -0.60 4.17 -24.29
N ALA A 123 0.08 4.92 -23.41
CA ALA A 123 1.36 5.57 -23.69
C ALA A 123 2.28 5.37 -22.47
N PRO A 124 2.67 4.10 -22.18
CA PRO A 124 3.19 3.72 -20.88
C PRO A 124 4.54 4.35 -20.55
N GLU A 125 5.29 4.79 -21.57
CA GLU A 125 6.59 5.46 -21.42
C GLU A 125 6.51 7.00 -21.34
N GLN A 126 5.31 7.57 -21.29
CA GLN A 126 5.12 9.02 -21.28
C GLN A 126 4.47 9.53 -19.99
N LEU A 127 5.01 10.62 -19.45
CA LEU A 127 4.47 11.33 -18.29
C LEU A 127 4.21 12.78 -18.69
N SER A 128 2.99 13.27 -18.51
CA SER A 128 2.64 14.67 -18.81
C SER A 128 2.39 15.46 -17.52
N CYS A 129 2.89 16.68 -17.45
CA CYS A 129 2.54 17.59 -16.36
C CYS A 129 1.18 18.25 -16.64
N GLN A 130 0.22 18.13 -15.71
CA GLN A 130 -1.09 18.75 -15.83
C GLN A 130 -1.04 20.29 -15.77
N ALA A 131 -0.04 20.86 -15.11
CA ALA A 131 0.15 22.31 -15.02
C ALA A 131 0.75 22.90 -16.32
N CYS A 132 1.99 22.54 -16.65
CA CYS A 132 2.72 23.16 -17.77
C CYS A 132 2.59 22.40 -19.11
N LYS A 133 1.88 21.26 -19.13
CA LYS A 133 1.64 20.40 -20.31
C LYS A 133 2.88 19.75 -20.94
N THR A 134 4.08 19.99 -20.39
CA THR A 134 5.30 19.32 -20.84
C THR A 134 5.17 17.80 -20.69
N VAL A 135 5.56 17.08 -21.73
CA VAL A 135 5.62 15.61 -21.78
C VAL A 135 7.07 15.18 -21.59
N PHE A 136 7.25 14.14 -20.79
CA PHE A 136 8.54 13.50 -20.48
C PHE A 136 8.54 12.06 -20.96
N PRO A 137 9.69 11.51 -21.41
CA PRO A 137 11.03 12.12 -21.44
C PRO A 137 11.11 13.37 -22.35
N ASN A 138 11.99 14.30 -21.99
CA ASN A 138 12.12 15.59 -22.67
C ASN A 138 13.61 15.98 -22.77
N GLU A 139 14.08 16.31 -23.97
CA GLU A 139 15.50 16.63 -24.21
C GLU A 139 16.00 17.86 -23.43
N GLN A 140 15.12 18.82 -23.11
CA GLN A 140 15.49 20.00 -22.32
C GLN A 140 15.64 19.68 -20.82
N PHE A 141 15.05 18.57 -20.38
CA PHE A 141 15.06 18.13 -18.98
C PHE A 141 15.46 16.65 -18.91
N PRO A 142 16.70 16.30 -19.28
CA PRO A 142 17.15 14.93 -19.27
C PRO A 142 17.38 14.43 -17.84
N GLU A 143 17.14 13.14 -17.62
CA GLU A 143 17.60 12.42 -16.43
C GLU A 143 19.09 12.11 -16.54
N SER A 144 19.93 13.14 -16.48
CA SER A 144 21.38 13.06 -16.70
C SER A 144 22.20 12.70 -15.45
N VAL A 145 21.59 12.69 -14.26
CA VAL A 145 22.22 12.25 -13.01
C VAL A 145 21.79 10.82 -12.76
N VAL A 146 22.74 9.88 -12.75
CA VAL A 146 22.47 8.46 -12.65
C VAL A 146 23.20 7.88 -11.44
N VAL A 147 22.50 7.10 -10.64
CA VAL A 147 23.08 6.27 -9.57
C VAL A 147 22.79 4.81 -9.88
N ARG A 148 23.76 3.94 -9.60
CA ARG A 148 23.67 2.50 -9.85
C ARG A 148 23.93 1.74 -8.56
N SER A 149 23.10 0.75 -8.29
CA SER A 149 23.26 -0.11 -7.12
C SER A 149 24.51 -0.99 -7.26
N THR A 150 25.27 -1.14 -6.17
CA THR A 150 26.36 -2.11 -6.08
C THR A 150 25.88 -3.47 -5.60
N TRP A 151 24.76 -3.52 -4.86
CA TRP A 151 24.11 -4.77 -4.43
C TRP A 151 23.41 -5.50 -5.59
N ASP A 152 22.69 -4.78 -6.45
CA ASP A 152 22.07 -5.31 -7.67
C ASP A 152 22.45 -4.43 -8.87
N PRO A 153 23.55 -4.75 -9.58
CA PRO A 153 24.09 -3.91 -10.67
C PRO A 153 23.15 -3.67 -11.86
N GLU A 154 22.03 -4.39 -11.96
CA GLU A 154 20.98 -4.16 -12.95
C GLU A 154 20.01 -3.02 -12.55
N GLN A 155 20.05 -2.55 -11.29
CA GLN A 155 19.28 -1.42 -10.80
C GLN A 155 20.02 -0.10 -11.09
N GLU A 156 19.47 0.68 -12.01
CA GLU A 156 19.94 2.02 -12.34
C GLU A 156 18.81 3.05 -12.21
N PHE A 157 19.10 4.17 -11.56
CA PHE A 157 18.12 5.22 -11.29
C PHE A 157 18.59 6.56 -11.86
N GLY A 158 17.84 7.05 -12.84
CA GLY A 158 18.03 8.37 -13.44
C GLY A 158 17.25 9.46 -12.69
N PHE A 159 17.85 10.64 -12.59
CA PHE A 159 17.29 11.84 -11.98
C PHE A 159 17.57 13.06 -12.85
N ILE A 160 16.65 14.02 -12.80
CA ILE A 160 16.77 15.27 -13.55
C ILE A 160 18.05 16.03 -13.15
N GLY A 161 18.82 16.43 -14.18
CA GLY A 161 20.01 17.27 -14.04
C GLY A 161 19.71 18.73 -13.67
N GLY A 162 20.76 19.55 -13.57
CA GLY A 162 20.65 20.99 -13.25
C GLY A 162 20.40 21.27 -11.77
N ASP A 163 19.64 22.31 -11.45
CA ASP A 163 19.38 22.74 -10.08
C ASP A 163 18.46 21.77 -9.31
N THR A 164 18.63 21.69 -8.00
CA THR A 164 17.81 20.87 -7.11
C THR A 164 16.53 21.57 -6.66
N PHE A 165 15.63 20.81 -6.04
CA PHE A 165 14.37 21.30 -5.47
C PHE A 165 14.39 21.20 -3.96
N LYS A 166 13.75 22.15 -3.29
CA LYS A 166 13.40 22.02 -1.88
C LYS A 166 12.03 21.33 -1.76
N CYS A 167 12.03 20.03 -1.47
CA CYS A 167 10.82 19.24 -1.27
C CYS A 167 10.63 18.99 0.22
N PHE A 168 9.72 19.75 0.85
CA PHE A 168 9.50 19.69 2.30
C PHE A 168 10.80 20.00 3.08
N GLY A 169 11.24 19.08 3.95
CA GLY A 169 12.52 19.16 4.64
C GLY A 169 13.74 18.80 3.78
N TYR A 170 13.54 18.10 2.65
CA TYR A 170 14.63 17.64 1.78
C TYR A 170 15.05 18.74 0.83
N THR A 171 16.21 19.35 1.07
CA THR A 171 16.60 20.63 0.44
C THR A 171 17.17 20.49 -0.96
N ASN A 172 17.62 19.30 -1.34
CA ASN A 172 18.33 19.06 -2.58
C ASN A 172 17.69 17.96 -3.42
N ALA A 173 16.35 17.88 -3.47
CA ALA A 173 15.64 16.86 -4.24
C ALA A 173 15.92 16.97 -5.76
N ARG A 174 15.98 15.82 -6.44
CA ARG A 174 15.92 15.69 -7.90
C ARG A 174 14.81 14.71 -8.27
N PRO A 175 13.82 15.10 -9.09
CA PRO A 175 12.79 14.18 -9.52
C PRO A 175 13.36 13.08 -10.44
N SER A 176 12.87 11.84 -10.26
CA SER A 176 13.05 10.74 -11.22
C SER A 176 11.72 10.54 -11.97
N LEU A 177 11.64 11.02 -13.20
CA LEU A 177 10.47 10.88 -14.07
C LEU A 177 10.31 9.46 -14.58
N SER A 178 11.41 8.76 -14.90
CA SER A 178 11.34 7.33 -15.21
C SER A 178 10.88 6.52 -13.98
N GLY A 179 11.34 6.89 -12.77
CA GLY A 179 10.86 6.33 -11.52
C GLY A 179 9.37 6.53 -11.29
N ILE A 180 8.85 7.74 -11.53
CA ILE A 180 7.41 8.03 -11.45
C ILE A 180 6.63 7.18 -12.48
N ILE A 181 7.12 7.06 -13.71
CA ILE A 181 6.49 6.22 -14.74
C ILE A 181 6.43 4.75 -14.28
N ARG A 182 7.51 4.20 -13.72
CA ARG A 182 7.52 2.83 -13.15
C ARG A 182 6.48 2.66 -12.04
N ALA A 183 6.32 3.64 -11.16
CA ALA A 183 5.28 3.60 -10.12
C ALA A 183 3.86 3.61 -10.70
N ARG A 184 3.61 4.38 -11.77
CA ARG A 184 2.31 4.38 -12.47
C ARG A 184 2.02 3.05 -13.15
N LYS A 185 3.04 2.44 -13.75
CA LYS A 185 2.98 1.10 -14.35
C LYS A 185 2.62 0.03 -13.32
N VAL A 186 3.32 -0.01 -12.19
CA VAL A 186 3.00 -0.94 -11.08
C VAL A 186 1.59 -0.69 -10.53
N GLY A 187 1.18 0.57 -10.38
CA GLY A 187 -0.18 0.92 -9.99
C GLY A 187 -1.23 0.43 -10.99
N HIS A 188 -0.98 0.56 -12.30
CA HIS A 188 -1.85 0.01 -13.34
C HIS A 188 -1.95 -1.52 -13.26
N ALA A 189 -0.82 -2.22 -13.13
CA ALA A 189 -0.80 -3.66 -13.02
C ALA A 189 -1.59 -4.17 -11.81
N THR A 190 -1.45 -3.48 -10.67
CA THR A 190 -2.19 -3.78 -9.43
C THR A 190 -3.70 -3.56 -9.61
N GLY A 191 -4.10 -2.47 -10.26
CA GLY A 191 -5.51 -2.22 -10.60
C GLY A 191 -6.10 -3.26 -11.55
N SER A 192 -5.30 -3.74 -12.52
CA SER A 192 -5.67 -4.82 -13.44
C SER A 192 -5.81 -6.16 -12.72
N LEU A 193 -4.87 -6.49 -11.83
CA LEU A 193 -4.94 -7.68 -10.97
C LEU A 193 -6.23 -7.70 -10.13
N ARG A 194 -6.55 -6.59 -9.46
CA ARG A 194 -7.80 -6.47 -8.68
C ARG A 194 -9.03 -6.71 -9.55
N ARG A 195 -9.06 -6.16 -10.76
CA ARG A 195 -10.18 -6.34 -11.70
C ARG A 195 -10.35 -7.80 -12.09
N LEU A 196 -9.25 -8.47 -12.46
CA LEU A 196 -9.25 -9.89 -12.83
C LEU A 196 -9.70 -10.77 -11.66
N ALA A 197 -9.19 -10.53 -10.45
CA ALA A 197 -9.57 -11.31 -9.28
C ALA A 197 -11.04 -11.14 -8.89
N LEU A 198 -11.59 -9.92 -8.95
CA LEU A 198 -13.01 -9.69 -8.71
C LEU A 198 -13.89 -10.33 -9.80
N ALA A 199 -13.46 -10.27 -11.07
CA ALA A 199 -14.17 -10.94 -12.16
C ALA A 199 -14.21 -12.45 -11.92
N TYR A 200 -13.07 -13.07 -11.60
CA TYR A 200 -13.01 -14.48 -11.21
C TYR A 200 -13.91 -14.79 -10.02
N GLY A 201 -13.86 -14.01 -8.93
CA GLY A 201 -14.66 -14.27 -7.74
C GLY A 201 -16.17 -14.30 -8.01
N LEU A 202 -16.66 -13.50 -8.97
CA LEU A 202 -18.08 -13.44 -9.31
C LEU A 202 -18.51 -14.43 -10.40
N THR A 203 -17.64 -14.76 -11.36
CA THR A 203 -17.99 -15.60 -12.52
C THR A 203 -17.44 -17.02 -12.45
N GLU A 204 -16.40 -17.24 -11.65
CA GLU A 204 -15.61 -18.47 -11.57
C GLU A 204 -14.96 -18.87 -12.92
N ASP A 205 -14.83 -17.93 -13.85
CA ASP A 205 -14.24 -18.16 -15.16
C ASP A 205 -12.69 -18.23 -15.08
N PRO A 206 -12.07 -19.40 -15.36
CA PRO A 206 -10.66 -19.63 -15.12
C PRO A 206 -9.71 -18.70 -15.89
N GLN A 207 -10.14 -18.11 -17.01
CA GLN A 207 -9.29 -17.19 -17.78
C GLN A 207 -8.85 -15.97 -16.96
N TYR A 208 -9.73 -15.47 -16.08
CA TYR A 208 -9.41 -14.33 -15.22
C TYR A 208 -8.39 -14.71 -14.13
N ALA A 209 -8.51 -15.91 -13.57
CA ALA A 209 -7.53 -16.43 -12.61
C ALA A 209 -6.18 -16.72 -13.27
N GLN A 210 -6.14 -17.18 -14.52
CA GLN A 210 -4.90 -17.40 -15.27
C GLN A 210 -4.15 -16.08 -15.51
N ALA A 211 -4.84 -15.02 -15.93
CA ALA A 211 -4.23 -13.70 -16.10
C ALA A 211 -3.78 -13.09 -14.76
N ALA A 212 -4.58 -13.25 -13.69
CA ALA A 212 -4.19 -12.83 -12.34
C ALA A 212 -2.93 -13.55 -11.85
N LYS A 213 -2.84 -14.87 -12.07
CA LYS A 213 -1.66 -15.69 -11.76
C LYS A 213 -0.41 -15.15 -12.45
N ALA A 214 -0.51 -14.84 -13.75
CA ALA A 214 0.63 -14.33 -14.52
C ALA A 214 1.19 -13.02 -13.95
N ILE A 215 0.31 -12.10 -13.53
CA ILE A 215 0.70 -10.87 -12.84
C ILE A 215 1.36 -11.15 -11.49
N LEU A 216 0.77 -12.03 -10.67
CA LEU A 216 1.32 -12.40 -9.37
C LEU A 216 2.70 -13.04 -9.48
N LEU A 217 2.89 -13.95 -10.44
CA LEU A 217 4.19 -14.59 -10.69
C LEU A 217 5.24 -13.60 -11.20
N ARG A 218 4.83 -12.59 -11.97
CA ARG A 218 5.74 -11.51 -12.38
C ARG A 218 6.18 -10.66 -11.18
N PHE A 219 5.27 -10.32 -10.27
CA PHE A 219 5.67 -9.67 -9.01
C PHE A 219 6.60 -10.57 -8.18
N ALA A 220 6.33 -11.88 -8.11
CA ALA A 220 7.18 -12.84 -7.41
C ALA A 220 8.60 -12.96 -7.99
N GLU A 221 8.81 -12.54 -9.25
CA GLU A 221 10.12 -12.47 -9.87
C GLU A 221 10.89 -11.21 -9.48
N VAL A 222 10.22 -10.05 -9.42
CA VAL A 222 10.92 -8.75 -9.31
C VAL A 222 10.91 -8.17 -7.90
N LEU A 223 9.85 -8.41 -7.11
CA LEU A 223 9.67 -7.76 -5.81
C LEU A 223 10.82 -8.09 -4.83
N PRO A 224 11.33 -9.33 -4.72
CA PRO A 224 12.48 -9.63 -3.86
C PRO A 224 13.74 -8.82 -4.19
N ARG A 225 13.82 -8.22 -5.38
CA ARG A 225 14.94 -7.36 -5.83
C ARG A 225 14.64 -5.87 -5.76
N TYR A 226 13.39 -5.48 -5.50
CA TYR A 226 13.05 -4.07 -5.31
C TYR A 226 13.67 -3.53 -4.03
N LEU A 227 14.47 -2.47 -4.16
CA LEU A 227 15.17 -1.82 -3.05
C LEU A 227 14.21 -1.02 -2.18
N VAL A 228 14.54 -0.87 -0.90
CA VAL A 228 13.85 0.08 0.00
C VAL A 228 14.29 1.50 -0.37
N ARG A 229 13.32 2.42 -0.55
CA ARG A 229 13.59 3.81 -0.94
C ARG A 229 12.84 4.84 -0.11
N ALA A 230 13.40 6.04 0.00
CA ALA A 230 12.73 7.20 0.60
C ALA A 230 11.60 7.68 -0.31
N GLY A 231 10.38 7.80 0.21
CA GLY A 231 9.16 8.20 -0.50
C GLY A 231 9.18 9.61 -1.07
N TYR A 232 8.04 10.04 -1.63
CA TYR A 232 7.90 11.35 -2.27
C TYR A 232 9.00 11.59 -3.32
N GLY A 233 9.47 12.84 -3.45
CA GLY A 233 10.58 13.25 -4.32
C GLY A 233 11.96 13.19 -3.66
N TYR A 234 12.15 12.45 -2.57
CA TYR A 234 13.45 12.36 -1.88
C TYR A 234 14.45 11.55 -2.68
N GLY A 235 14.03 10.42 -3.27
CA GLY A 235 14.80 9.74 -4.32
C GLY A 235 16.07 9.02 -3.83
N GLU A 236 16.14 8.65 -2.56
CA GLU A 236 17.20 7.82 -1.99
C GLU A 236 16.82 6.34 -2.02
N TYR A 237 17.78 5.45 -2.25
CA TYR A 237 17.58 3.99 -2.27
C TYR A 237 18.63 3.31 -1.40
N ALA A 238 18.24 2.32 -0.59
CA ALA A 238 19.19 1.52 0.18
C ALA A 238 20.00 0.60 -0.76
N ASP A 239 21.33 0.71 -0.74
CA ASP A 239 22.23 -0.10 -1.57
C ASP A 239 22.65 -1.41 -0.88
N CYS A 240 21.67 -2.20 -0.46
CA CYS A 240 21.88 -3.49 0.17
C CYS A 240 20.65 -4.38 0.02
N ASP A 241 20.71 -5.56 0.64
CA ASP A 241 19.58 -6.49 0.67
C ASP A 241 18.32 -5.81 1.24
N PRO A 242 17.15 -5.89 0.57
CA PRO A 242 15.94 -5.24 1.03
C PRO A 242 15.46 -5.64 2.43
N HIS A 243 15.74 -6.86 2.89
CA HIS A 243 15.40 -7.29 4.26
C HIS A 243 16.31 -6.59 5.27
N ILE A 244 17.62 -6.55 5.01
CA ILE A 244 18.58 -5.81 5.85
C ILE A 244 18.24 -4.32 5.87
N ALA A 245 17.91 -3.75 4.71
CA ALA A 245 17.50 -2.35 4.59
C ALA A 245 16.21 -2.06 5.38
N ALA A 246 15.24 -2.98 5.36
CA ALA A 246 14.01 -2.84 6.13
C ALA A 246 14.32 -2.86 7.64
N GLU A 247 15.05 -3.86 8.14
CA GLU A 247 15.39 -3.98 9.57
C GLU A 247 16.25 -2.83 10.10
N ARG A 248 17.11 -2.26 9.23
CA ARG A 248 18.12 -1.27 9.61
C ARG A 248 17.96 0.05 8.85
N ILE A 249 16.74 0.47 8.58
CA ILE A 249 16.44 1.61 7.71
C ILE A 249 17.07 2.95 8.15
N LEU A 250 17.42 3.08 9.44
CA LEU A 250 18.09 4.23 10.03
C LEU A 250 19.58 3.99 10.38
N ASP A 251 20.11 2.80 10.08
CA ASP A 251 21.49 2.38 10.37
C ASP A 251 21.96 1.35 9.31
N LEU A 252 21.96 1.78 8.05
CA LEU A 252 22.26 0.93 6.90
C LEU A 252 23.72 0.43 6.95
N PRO A 253 23.98 -0.82 6.52
CA PRO A 253 25.33 -1.39 6.56
C PRO A 253 26.29 -0.75 5.54
N ASN A 254 25.73 -0.20 4.45
CA ASN A 254 26.43 0.44 3.36
C ASN A 254 25.87 1.85 3.14
N ASP A 255 26.63 2.68 2.44
CA ASP A 255 26.16 3.97 1.96
C ASP A 255 24.94 3.77 1.05
N GLU A 256 23.88 4.53 1.28
CA GLU A 256 22.70 4.55 0.42
C GLU A 256 22.96 5.31 -0.88
N LEU A 257 22.21 4.96 -1.92
CA LEU A 257 22.27 5.62 -3.22
C LEU A 257 21.61 7.00 -3.10
N VAL A 258 22.44 8.04 -3.07
CA VAL A 258 22.02 9.45 -3.19
C VAL A 258 22.71 10.12 -4.37
N TYR A 259 22.05 11.13 -4.92
CA TYR A 259 22.60 11.95 -6.00
C TYR A 259 23.19 13.27 -5.45
N PRO A 260 24.24 13.83 -6.08
CA PRO A 260 24.83 15.10 -5.65
C PRO A 260 23.82 16.27 -5.68
N PRO A 261 23.93 17.23 -4.74
CA PRO A 261 24.99 17.40 -3.73
C PRO A 261 24.75 16.66 -2.40
N ASN A 262 23.74 15.78 -2.33
CA ASN A 262 23.55 14.96 -1.15
C ASN A 262 24.74 14.01 -0.99
N VAL A 263 25.06 13.69 0.26
CA VAL A 263 26.14 12.76 0.62
C VAL A 263 25.50 11.67 1.47
N PRO A 264 25.87 10.39 1.26
CA PRO A 264 25.29 9.31 2.04
C PRO A 264 25.50 9.52 3.55
N ASP A 265 24.49 9.20 4.34
CA ASP A 265 24.56 9.22 5.80
C ASP A 265 24.03 7.94 6.46
N ARG A 266 23.94 6.86 5.67
CA ARG A 266 23.60 5.47 6.05
C ARG A 266 22.22 5.33 6.66
N LYS A 267 21.26 6.05 6.11
CA LYS A 267 19.84 5.91 6.44
C LYS A 267 18.99 6.34 5.25
N ILE A 268 17.72 5.97 5.30
CA ILE A 268 16.70 6.52 4.41
C ILE A 268 16.11 7.76 5.08
N TYR A 269 16.07 8.92 4.38
CA TYR A 269 15.83 10.26 4.95
C TYR A 269 14.70 10.41 5.98
N THR A 270 13.62 9.62 5.89
CA THR A 270 12.47 9.69 6.81
C THR A 270 12.14 8.35 7.48
N GLY A 271 13.06 7.37 7.40
CA GLY A 271 12.81 6.00 7.85
C GLY A 271 11.52 5.42 7.26
N TYR A 272 10.80 4.65 8.06
CA TYR A 272 9.58 3.96 7.65
C TYR A 272 8.46 4.89 7.19
N TRP A 273 8.37 6.11 7.73
CA TRP A 273 7.24 7.02 7.47
C TRP A 273 6.99 7.34 5.99
N SER A 274 8.02 7.31 5.14
CA SER A 274 7.79 7.36 3.69
C SER A 274 8.46 6.25 2.90
N ALA A 275 9.06 5.26 3.57
CA ALA A 275 9.73 4.17 2.91
C ALA A 275 8.77 3.41 1.98
N SER A 276 9.29 2.93 0.85
CA SER A 276 8.52 2.12 -0.07
C SER A 276 9.44 1.23 -0.90
N ARG A 277 8.89 0.11 -1.37
CA ARG A 277 9.47 -0.76 -2.41
C ARG A 277 8.63 -0.77 -3.68
N ILE A 278 7.34 -0.40 -3.60
CA ILE A 278 6.40 -0.43 -4.74
C ILE A 278 6.07 0.96 -5.31
N GLY A 279 6.66 2.01 -4.77
CA GLY A 279 6.54 3.38 -5.25
C GLY A 279 5.44 4.22 -4.58
N SER A 280 5.03 3.83 -3.38
CA SER A 280 4.20 4.63 -2.49
C SER A 280 5.04 5.66 -1.73
N SER A 281 4.40 6.35 -0.78
CA SER A 281 5.05 7.29 0.14
C SER A 281 4.89 6.85 1.60
N GLY A 282 5.18 5.57 1.89
CA GLY A 282 5.00 4.96 3.22
C GLY A 282 3.71 4.17 3.38
N MET A 283 3.02 3.85 2.28
CA MET A 283 1.69 3.20 2.25
C MET A 283 1.73 1.94 1.38
N ASP A 284 2.79 1.14 1.52
CA ASP A 284 2.93 -0.12 0.78
C ASP A 284 1.87 -1.14 1.21
N GLY A 285 1.34 -1.04 2.43
CA GLY A 285 0.28 -1.90 2.94
C GLY A 285 -0.99 -1.90 2.11
N ASP A 286 -1.37 -0.78 1.51
CA ASP A 286 -2.51 -0.73 0.57
C ASP A 286 -2.26 -1.63 -0.64
N TRP A 287 -1.05 -1.58 -1.18
CA TRP A 287 -0.65 -2.45 -2.30
C TRP A 287 -0.63 -3.92 -1.87
N VAL A 288 -0.04 -4.23 -0.71
CA VAL A 288 0.00 -5.58 -0.14
C VAL A 288 -1.40 -6.15 0.04
N GLY A 289 -2.34 -5.37 0.60
CA GLY A 289 -3.73 -5.79 0.74
C GLY A 289 -4.40 -6.07 -0.61
N ASN A 290 -4.15 -5.26 -1.63
CA ASN A 290 -4.70 -5.51 -2.97
C ASN A 290 -4.17 -6.81 -3.60
N VAL A 291 -2.87 -7.09 -3.51
CA VAL A 291 -2.30 -8.34 -4.05
C VAL A 291 -2.69 -9.56 -3.24
N ALA A 292 -2.78 -9.44 -1.91
CA ALA A 292 -3.23 -10.51 -1.02
C ALA A 292 -4.69 -10.87 -1.28
N GLN A 293 -5.60 -9.90 -1.37
CA GLN A 293 -7.00 -10.16 -1.69
C GLN A 293 -7.17 -10.78 -3.09
N ALA A 294 -6.34 -10.38 -4.07
CA ALA A 294 -6.39 -10.95 -5.40
C ALA A 294 -5.93 -12.42 -5.44
N TYR A 295 -4.86 -12.76 -4.72
CA TYR A 295 -4.44 -14.14 -4.52
C TYR A 295 -5.52 -14.94 -3.79
N ASP A 296 -6.04 -14.44 -2.67
CA ASP A 296 -7.08 -15.08 -1.85
C ASP A 296 -8.34 -15.43 -2.65
N LEU A 297 -8.73 -14.59 -3.62
CA LEU A 297 -9.88 -14.87 -4.49
C LEU A 297 -9.60 -15.92 -5.56
N THR A 298 -8.34 -16.10 -6.00
CA THR A 298 -8.01 -16.84 -7.22
C THR A 298 -7.20 -18.11 -6.99
N CYS A 299 -6.47 -18.24 -5.88
CA CYS A 299 -5.46 -19.28 -5.66
C CYS A 299 -6.03 -20.71 -5.61
N THR A 300 -7.33 -20.87 -5.39
CA THR A 300 -8.03 -22.17 -5.42
C THR A 300 -8.72 -22.45 -6.76
N ALA A 301 -8.47 -21.64 -7.79
CA ALA A 301 -9.08 -21.84 -9.10
C ALA A 301 -8.69 -23.20 -9.70
N PRO A 302 -9.67 -24.06 -10.06
CA PRO A 302 -9.39 -25.42 -10.51
C PRO A 302 -8.45 -25.45 -11.73
N GLY A 303 -7.33 -26.15 -11.60
CA GLY A 303 -6.36 -26.35 -12.69
C GLY A 303 -5.54 -25.11 -13.08
N VAL A 304 -5.61 -24.01 -12.30
CA VAL A 304 -4.90 -22.76 -12.64
C VAL A 304 -3.55 -22.67 -11.95
N TYR A 305 -3.48 -22.93 -10.65
CA TYR A 305 -2.26 -22.78 -9.84
C TYR A 305 -1.66 -24.15 -9.49
N THR A 306 -0.34 -24.28 -9.63
CA THR A 306 0.41 -25.38 -9.02
C THR A 306 0.75 -25.05 -7.56
N GLU A 307 1.10 -26.08 -6.78
CA GLU A 307 1.55 -25.88 -5.40
C GLU A 307 2.83 -25.04 -5.30
N GLU A 308 3.74 -25.20 -6.26
CA GLU A 308 4.99 -24.44 -6.33
C GLU A 308 4.72 -22.96 -6.66
N GLU A 309 3.82 -22.68 -7.61
CA GLU A 309 3.41 -21.32 -7.94
C GLU A 309 2.76 -20.63 -6.74
N ARG A 310 1.90 -21.33 -5.99
CA ARG A 310 1.30 -20.81 -4.75
C ARG A 310 2.35 -20.45 -3.72
N ARG A 311 3.27 -21.38 -3.42
CA ARG A 311 4.38 -21.13 -2.49
C ARG A 311 5.22 -19.93 -2.90
N ARG A 312 5.51 -19.80 -4.20
CA ARG A 312 6.29 -18.69 -4.74
C ARG A 312 5.55 -17.36 -4.54
N ILE A 313 4.25 -17.30 -4.81
CA ILE A 313 3.46 -16.08 -4.62
C ILE A 313 3.33 -15.72 -3.14
N GLU A 314 3.01 -16.69 -2.29
CA GLU A 314 2.91 -16.49 -0.83
C GLU A 314 4.21 -15.92 -0.26
N ARG A 315 5.36 -16.51 -0.60
CA ARG A 315 6.68 -16.09 -0.12
C ARG A 315 7.13 -14.77 -0.74
N ASP A 316 7.20 -14.72 -2.07
CA ASP A 316 7.90 -13.66 -2.82
C ASP A 316 7.01 -12.46 -3.17
N VAL A 317 5.72 -12.50 -2.83
CA VAL A 317 4.78 -11.39 -3.02
C VAL A 317 4.13 -10.99 -1.71
N LEU A 318 3.45 -11.92 -1.03
CA LEU A 318 2.63 -11.57 0.14
C LEU A 318 3.49 -11.27 1.36
N LEU A 319 4.33 -12.24 1.76
CA LEU A 319 5.24 -12.07 2.90
C LEU A 319 6.34 -11.05 2.57
N GLU A 320 6.93 -11.15 1.36
CA GLU A 320 7.93 -10.20 0.88
C GLU A 320 7.43 -8.75 0.86
N GLY A 321 6.19 -8.53 0.41
CA GLY A 321 5.57 -7.21 0.38
C GLY A 321 5.27 -6.65 1.77
N ALA A 322 4.94 -7.51 2.73
CA ALA A 322 4.68 -7.13 4.12
C ALA A 322 5.95 -6.89 4.94
N TYR A 323 7.12 -7.34 4.48
CA TYR A 323 8.35 -7.35 5.28
C TYR A 323 8.76 -5.95 5.78
N LEU A 324 8.71 -4.94 4.91
CA LEU A 324 9.05 -3.57 5.28
C LEU A 324 8.11 -3.03 6.37
N ALA A 325 6.82 -3.35 6.28
CA ALA A 325 5.82 -2.97 7.26
C ALA A 325 6.06 -3.64 8.62
N ALA A 326 6.42 -4.93 8.61
CA ALA A 326 6.68 -5.71 9.82
C ALA A 326 7.90 -5.20 10.62
N CYS A 327 8.78 -4.42 9.99
CA CYS A 327 9.94 -3.81 10.65
C CYS A 327 9.62 -2.46 11.32
N ASP A 328 8.47 -1.84 11.04
CA ASP A 328 8.10 -0.52 11.57
C ASP A 328 7.46 -0.63 12.98
N PRO A 329 8.12 -0.14 14.05
CA PRO A 329 7.55 -0.19 15.41
C PRO A 329 6.49 0.89 15.68
N ASP A 330 6.40 1.91 14.82
CA ASP A 330 5.62 3.12 15.09
C ASP A 330 4.18 3.02 14.56
N ILE A 331 3.25 3.68 15.26
CA ILE A 331 1.86 3.86 14.80
C ILE A 331 1.61 5.33 14.47
N ASN A 332 1.24 5.58 13.22
CA ASN A 332 0.91 6.89 12.66
C ASN A 332 -0.11 6.74 11.52
N ASN A 333 -0.46 7.86 10.88
CA ASN A 333 -1.47 7.94 9.82
C ASN A 333 -1.15 7.14 8.54
N LYS A 334 0.06 6.58 8.41
CA LYS A 334 0.47 5.72 7.29
C LYS A 334 0.76 4.30 7.73
N SER A 335 1.48 4.13 8.86
CA SER A 335 1.86 2.80 9.32
C SER A 335 0.64 1.95 9.69
N VAL A 336 -0.50 2.55 10.01
CA VAL A 336 -1.75 1.81 10.20
C VAL A 336 -2.22 1.08 8.93
N GLY A 337 -2.05 1.68 7.75
CA GLY A 337 -2.31 1.02 6.46
C GLY A 337 -1.30 -0.09 6.16
N ASN A 338 -0.06 0.08 6.63
CA ASN A 338 0.99 -0.96 6.57
C ASN A 338 0.65 -2.15 7.49
N CYS A 339 0.13 -1.91 8.70
CA CYS A 339 -0.41 -2.95 9.58
C CYS A 339 -1.57 -3.70 8.94
N TYR A 340 -2.48 -3.01 8.24
CA TYR A 340 -3.55 -3.63 7.45
C TYR A 340 -2.99 -4.60 6.40
N GLY A 341 -2.05 -4.12 5.57
CA GLY A 341 -1.41 -4.95 4.54
C GLY A 341 -0.72 -6.18 5.14
N ALA A 342 0.02 -6.00 6.24
CA ALA A 342 0.67 -7.09 6.97
C ALA A 342 -0.34 -8.12 7.49
N ALA A 343 -1.39 -7.68 8.20
CA ALA A 343 -2.43 -8.59 8.68
C ALA A 343 -3.10 -9.36 7.55
N MET A 344 -3.37 -8.71 6.41
CA MET A 344 -3.99 -9.37 5.27
C MET A 344 -3.04 -10.40 4.64
N ALA A 345 -1.77 -10.05 4.44
CA ALA A 345 -0.76 -11.00 3.97
C ALA A 345 -0.64 -12.20 4.92
N GLY A 346 -0.62 -11.97 6.23
CA GLY A 346 -0.57 -13.01 7.24
C GLY A 346 -1.80 -13.92 7.21
N MET A 347 -3.00 -13.35 7.12
CA MET A 347 -4.25 -14.11 7.07
C MET A 347 -4.32 -15.00 5.83
N VAL A 348 -3.93 -14.44 4.68
CA VAL A 348 -3.98 -15.13 3.39
C VAL A 348 -2.85 -16.16 3.24
N ALA A 349 -1.63 -15.85 3.66
CA ALA A 349 -0.52 -16.79 3.56
C ALA A 349 -0.53 -17.86 4.66
N GLY A 350 -1.25 -17.63 5.77
CA GLY A 350 -1.23 -18.50 6.94
C GLY A 350 -0.03 -18.22 7.85
N HIS A 351 0.25 -16.94 8.14
CA HIS A 351 1.28 -16.50 9.08
C HIS A 351 0.62 -15.78 10.28
N PRO A 352 0.23 -16.50 11.34
CA PRO A 352 -0.51 -15.94 12.46
C PRO A 352 0.23 -14.81 13.20
N ASP A 353 1.56 -14.86 13.38
CA ASP A 353 2.26 -13.73 14.04
C ASP A 353 2.10 -12.41 13.28
N LEU A 354 2.02 -12.45 11.95
CA LEU A 354 1.84 -11.27 11.12
C LEU A 354 0.39 -10.75 11.20
N VAL A 355 -0.58 -11.65 11.41
CA VAL A 355 -1.97 -11.29 11.74
C VAL A 355 -2.03 -10.55 13.06
N HIS A 356 -1.37 -11.08 14.10
CA HIS A 356 -1.29 -10.48 15.43
C HIS A 356 -0.56 -9.13 15.40
N PHE A 357 0.56 -9.03 14.67
CA PHE A 357 1.28 -7.77 14.45
C PHE A 357 0.35 -6.69 13.88
N GLY A 358 -0.34 -6.98 12.78
CA GLY A 358 -1.22 -6.00 12.16
C GLY A 358 -2.44 -5.66 13.02
N LEU A 359 -3.02 -6.65 13.73
CA LEU A 359 -4.11 -6.43 14.67
C LEU A 359 -3.68 -5.56 15.86
N GLY A 360 -2.44 -5.71 16.34
CA GLY A 360 -1.86 -4.84 17.37
C GLY A 360 -1.84 -3.38 16.93
N GLY A 361 -1.43 -3.11 15.68
CA GLY A 361 -1.48 -1.77 15.10
C GLY A 361 -2.90 -1.20 14.99
N PHE A 362 -3.86 -2.04 14.59
CA PHE A 362 -5.28 -1.66 14.57
C PHE A 362 -5.81 -1.31 15.96
N ARG A 363 -5.56 -2.17 16.96
CA ARG A 363 -5.95 -1.93 18.36
C ARG A 363 -5.37 -0.61 18.86
N ARG A 364 -4.08 -0.35 18.67
CA ARG A 364 -3.47 0.93 19.03
C ARG A 364 -4.15 2.12 18.35
N ALA A 365 -4.52 2.00 17.07
CA ALA A 365 -5.24 3.06 16.39
C ALA A 365 -6.62 3.35 17.00
N VAL A 366 -7.44 2.34 17.25
CA VAL A 366 -8.82 2.53 17.76
C VAL A 366 -8.89 2.77 19.27
N GLU A 367 -7.92 2.25 20.03
CA GLU A 367 -7.90 2.33 21.50
C GLU A 367 -7.05 3.51 22.03
N GLU A 368 -5.97 3.91 21.33
CA GLU A 368 -5.02 4.92 21.82
C GLU A 368 -5.08 6.25 21.05
N TRP A 369 -5.31 6.24 19.73
CA TRP A 369 -5.36 7.48 18.93
C TRP A 369 -6.74 8.16 18.99
N PHE A 370 -7.82 7.39 18.96
CA PHE A 370 -9.16 7.92 19.22
C PHE A 370 -9.40 8.13 20.72
N LEU A 371 -10.17 9.17 21.05
CA LEU A 371 -10.56 9.49 22.42
C LEU A 371 -11.46 8.39 23.03
N PRO A 372 -11.61 8.31 24.37
CA PRO A 372 -12.43 7.30 25.06
C PRO A 372 -13.91 7.20 24.66
N ASP A 373 -14.45 8.16 23.92
CA ASP A 373 -15.81 8.17 23.36
C ASP A 373 -15.85 7.89 21.84
N GLY A 374 -14.72 7.56 21.22
CA GLY A 374 -14.56 7.33 19.78
C GLY A 374 -14.33 8.61 18.98
N GLY A 375 -14.32 9.78 19.63
CA GLY A 375 -13.98 11.06 18.99
C GLY A 375 -12.54 11.12 18.51
N SER A 376 -12.27 11.90 17.46
CA SER A 376 -10.90 12.24 17.07
C SER A 376 -10.43 13.48 17.82
N SER A 377 -9.17 13.48 18.26
CA SER A 377 -8.50 14.64 18.84
C SER A 377 -8.11 15.72 17.82
N GLU A 378 -8.26 15.46 16.53
CA GLU A 378 -7.81 16.35 15.44
C GLU A 378 -8.99 16.99 14.70
N SER A 379 -9.68 16.22 13.86
CA SER A 379 -10.81 16.70 13.06
C SER A 379 -11.62 15.53 12.49
N PRO A 380 -12.89 15.73 12.12
CA PRO A 380 -13.66 14.72 11.39
C PRO A 380 -13.00 14.23 10.09
N ALA A 381 -12.26 15.09 9.37
CA ALA A 381 -11.56 14.70 8.16
C ALA A 381 -10.38 13.75 8.45
N TYR A 382 -9.60 14.03 9.50
CA TYR A 382 -8.54 13.13 9.96
C TYR A 382 -9.11 11.83 10.51
N ALA A 383 -10.20 11.89 11.26
CA ALA A 383 -10.93 10.72 11.71
C ALA A 383 -11.33 9.80 10.54
N LEU A 384 -11.98 10.36 9.50
CA LEU A 384 -12.40 9.59 8.33
C LEU A 384 -11.21 9.08 7.50
N MET A 385 -10.11 9.83 7.43
CA MET A 385 -8.87 9.36 6.81
C MET A 385 -8.32 8.14 7.55
N THR A 386 -8.23 8.20 8.89
CA THR A 386 -7.79 7.07 9.71
C THR A 386 -8.75 5.89 9.58
N MET A 387 -10.07 6.11 9.72
CA MET A 387 -11.10 5.07 9.59
C MET A 387 -11.07 4.40 8.22
N GLY A 388 -10.83 5.15 7.14
CA GLY A 388 -10.65 4.62 5.80
C GLY A 388 -9.37 3.81 5.64
N GLY A 389 -8.29 4.15 6.35
CA GLY A 389 -7.04 3.37 6.36
C GLY A 389 -7.13 2.05 7.13
N ILE A 390 -8.17 1.86 7.95
CA ILE A 390 -8.38 0.65 8.77
C ILE A 390 -9.68 -0.09 8.48
N ASP A 391 -10.42 0.31 7.45
CA ASP A 391 -11.72 -0.27 7.13
C ASP A 391 -11.65 -1.78 6.83
N GLY A 392 -10.56 -2.21 6.21
CA GLY A 392 -10.28 -3.59 5.89
C GLY A 392 -10.23 -4.51 7.12
N PHE A 393 -9.83 -4.01 8.29
CA PHE A 393 -9.82 -4.81 9.52
C PHE A 393 -11.23 -5.26 9.92
N GLY A 394 -12.20 -4.35 9.84
CA GLY A 394 -13.60 -4.66 10.12
C GLY A 394 -14.19 -5.72 9.18
N LEU A 395 -13.62 -5.90 7.98
CA LEU A 395 -14.04 -6.92 7.02
C LEU A 395 -13.26 -8.24 7.16
N MET A 396 -11.95 -8.17 7.39
CA MET A 396 -11.08 -9.34 7.52
C MET A 396 -11.40 -10.13 8.78
N PHE A 397 -11.47 -9.44 9.91
CA PHE A 397 -11.65 -10.03 11.22
C PHE A 397 -13.12 -10.31 11.54
N ARG A 398 -13.98 -10.61 10.57
CA ARG A 398 -15.36 -11.05 10.87
C ARG A 398 -15.36 -12.52 11.29
N ASP A 399 -15.31 -12.81 12.59
CA ASP A 399 -15.24 -14.18 13.14
C ASP A 399 -13.90 -14.88 12.82
N TYR A 400 -12.78 -14.25 13.17
CA TYR A 400 -11.43 -14.81 12.97
C TYR A 400 -10.99 -15.66 14.17
N SER A 401 -10.44 -16.85 13.91
CA SER A 401 -9.76 -17.67 14.91
C SER A 401 -8.33 -18.00 14.46
N ASP A 402 -7.42 -18.00 15.42
CA ASP A 402 -6.06 -18.47 15.19
C ASP A 402 -6.04 -19.95 14.75
N PRO A 403 -5.08 -20.36 13.90
CA PRO A 403 -5.00 -21.73 13.46
C PRO A 403 -4.81 -22.70 14.64
N PRO A 404 -5.31 -23.96 14.54
CA PRO A 404 -5.14 -24.95 15.58
C PRO A 404 -3.67 -25.18 15.92
N GLY A 405 -3.34 -25.21 17.22
CA GLY A 405 -1.97 -25.42 17.70
C GLY A 405 -1.04 -24.22 17.56
N TYR A 406 -1.53 -23.05 17.15
CA TYR A 406 -0.81 -21.79 17.32
C TYR A 406 -0.94 -21.26 18.74
N ALA A 407 0.17 -20.73 19.25
CA ALA A 407 0.27 -20.01 20.50
C ALA A 407 1.07 -18.73 20.22
N ALA A 408 0.43 -17.57 20.42
CA ALA A 408 1.10 -16.29 20.28
C ALA A 408 2.18 -16.09 21.36
N ALA A 409 3.14 -15.22 21.08
CA ALA A 409 4.24 -14.93 21.99
C ALA A 409 3.78 -14.34 23.34
N ASP A 410 2.67 -13.58 23.33
CA ASP A 410 2.04 -13.01 24.53
C ASP A 410 1.03 -13.96 25.19
N GLY A 411 0.80 -15.14 24.61
CA GLY A 411 -0.18 -16.13 25.07
C GLY A 411 -1.63 -15.80 24.69
N GLU A 412 -1.90 -14.70 23.97
CA GLU A 412 -3.23 -14.40 23.45
C GLU A 412 -3.59 -15.42 22.35
N ARG A 413 -4.84 -15.86 22.36
CA ARG A 413 -5.41 -16.65 21.28
C ARG A 413 -6.70 -15.99 20.83
N LEU A 414 -6.80 -15.73 19.55
CA LEU A 414 -8.03 -15.23 18.92
C LEU A 414 -8.95 -16.42 18.65
N ASP A 415 -10.19 -16.34 19.15
CA ASP A 415 -11.24 -17.33 18.87
C ASP A 415 -12.57 -16.62 18.60
N GLY A 416 -13.03 -16.68 17.33
CA GLY A 416 -14.21 -15.97 16.86
C GLY A 416 -14.10 -14.45 17.03
N PHE A 417 -12.89 -13.90 16.99
CA PHE A 417 -12.62 -12.47 17.18
C PHE A 417 -13.32 -11.66 16.09
N ASP A 418 -13.98 -10.58 16.50
CA ASP A 418 -14.62 -9.62 15.61
C ASP A 418 -14.12 -8.19 15.88
N ALA A 419 -13.45 -7.59 14.89
CA ALA A 419 -12.85 -6.26 15.06
C ALA A 419 -13.89 -5.16 15.37
N CYS A 420 -15.12 -5.26 14.85
CA CYS A 420 -16.16 -4.28 15.15
C CYS A 420 -16.75 -4.51 16.55
N ARG A 421 -16.89 -5.77 16.99
CA ARG A 421 -17.48 -6.15 18.29
C ARG A 421 -16.51 -6.04 19.47
N ASP A 422 -15.27 -6.46 19.28
CA ASP A 422 -14.29 -6.71 20.34
C ASP A 422 -13.27 -5.57 20.51
N THR A 423 -13.46 -4.46 19.79
CA THR A 423 -12.64 -3.24 19.92
C THR A 423 -13.52 -2.01 19.86
N ARG A 424 -12.95 -0.84 20.13
CA ARG A 424 -13.64 0.46 20.06
C ARG A 424 -13.90 0.98 18.64
N TYR A 425 -13.70 0.15 17.61
CA TYR A 425 -13.98 0.53 16.23
C TYR A 425 -15.45 0.93 15.99
N GLY A 426 -16.39 0.25 16.66
CA GLY A 426 -17.81 0.64 16.66
C GLY A 426 -18.06 2.03 17.28
N ASP A 427 -17.41 2.32 18.41
CA ASP A 427 -17.48 3.64 19.06
C ASP A 427 -16.97 4.76 18.15
N CYS A 428 -15.88 4.51 17.41
CA CYS A 428 -15.34 5.47 16.44
C CYS A 428 -16.35 5.80 15.33
N TRP A 429 -17.04 4.78 14.79
CA TRP A 429 -18.12 5.00 13.84
C TRP A 429 -19.30 5.73 14.47
N GLN A 430 -19.69 5.38 15.69
CA GLN A 430 -20.80 6.02 16.40
C GLN A 430 -20.53 7.51 16.62
N SER A 431 -19.33 7.88 17.06
CA SER A 431 -18.91 9.28 17.22
C SER A 431 -19.00 10.08 15.91
N LEU A 432 -18.55 9.48 14.80
CA LEU A 432 -18.68 10.10 13.48
C LEU A 432 -20.15 10.27 13.08
N VAL A 433 -21.01 9.27 13.31
CA VAL A 433 -22.44 9.38 13.00
C VAL A 433 -23.13 10.46 13.84
N TRP A 434 -22.82 10.56 15.14
CA TRP A 434 -23.44 11.54 16.05
C TRP A 434 -23.04 12.99 15.78
N THR A 435 -21.92 13.21 15.09
CA THR A 435 -21.42 14.55 14.74
C THR A 435 -21.81 15.00 13.33
N LEU A 436 -22.62 14.22 12.62
CA LEU A 436 -23.17 14.59 11.32
C LEU A 436 -24.23 15.69 11.44
N GLN A 437 -24.23 16.58 10.44
CA GLN A 437 -25.32 17.51 10.17
C GLN A 437 -26.43 16.81 9.39
N GLY A 438 -27.57 17.47 9.23
CA GLY A 438 -28.73 16.93 8.49
C GLY A 438 -28.47 16.65 6.99
N ASP A 439 -27.36 17.13 6.44
CA ASP A 439 -26.91 16.87 5.06
C ASP A 439 -25.89 15.72 4.95
N LEU A 440 -25.69 14.96 6.04
CA LEU A 440 -24.70 13.87 6.16
C LEU A 440 -23.24 14.32 6.01
N ARG A 441 -22.97 15.60 6.31
CA ARG A 441 -21.62 16.15 6.38
C ARG A 441 -21.25 16.56 7.79
N HIS A 442 -19.96 16.60 8.06
CA HIS A 442 -19.45 17.17 9.29
C HIS A 442 -19.29 18.69 9.17
N PRO A 443 -19.39 19.44 10.28
CA PRO A 443 -18.99 20.84 10.27
C PRO A 443 -17.53 20.97 9.80
N PRO A 444 -17.17 22.05 9.06
CA PRO A 444 -15.78 22.33 8.69
C PRO A 444 -15.02 22.90 9.91
N SER A 445 -14.95 22.12 11.00
CA SER A 445 -14.22 22.42 12.23
C SER A 445 -12.80 21.87 12.16
N ALA A 446 -11.84 22.61 12.73
CA ALA A 446 -10.41 22.30 12.63
C ALA A 446 -10.00 22.08 11.15
N ASP A 447 -9.08 21.16 10.88
CA ASP A 447 -8.67 20.80 9.51
C ASP A 447 -9.69 19.84 8.87
N SER A 448 -10.92 20.31 8.65
CA SER A 448 -11.97 19.59 7.90
C SER A 448 -12.54 20.42 6.77
N TYR A 449 -13.05 19.73 5.75
CA TYR A 449 -13.58 20.35 4.53
C TYR A 449 -15.10 20.41 4.57
N ARG A 450 -15.70 21.33 3.80
CA ARG A 450 -17.16 21.37 3.60
C ARG A 450 -17.73 20.13 2.91
N THR A 451 -16.87 19.25 2.41
CA THR A 451 -17.21 18.00 1.72
C THR A 451 -16.97 16.76 2.58
N THR A 452 -16.45 16.93 3.80
CA THR A 452 -16.19 15.83 4.74
C THR A 452 -17.52 15.24 5.21
N GLY A 453 -17.73 13.94 5.00
CA GLY A 453 -18.99 13.26 5.34
C GLY A 453 -18.89 11.75 5.20
N ILE A 454 -19.94 11.06 5.65
CA ILE A 454 -20.06 9.60 5.55
C ILE A 454 -20.83 9.23 4.30
N GLY A 455 -20.39 8.17 3.61
CA GLY A 455 -21.01 7.68 2.37
C GLY A 455 -21.55 6.26 2.50
N ALA A 456 -22.30 5.82 1.48
CA ALA A 456 -22.85 4.47 1.42
C ALA A 456 -21.78 3.36 1.46
N SER A 457 -20.53 3.67 1.10
CA SER A 457 -19.38 2.76 1.21
C SER A 457 -19.10 2.32 2.65
N SER A 458 -19.47 3.14 3.64
CA SER A 458 -19.27 2.84 5.07
C SER A 458 -20.43 2.03 5.67
N ALA A 459 -21.53 1.83 4.94
CA ALA A 459 -22.77 1.29 5.50
C ALA A 459 -22.60 -0.12 6.08
N GLU A 460 -21.78 -0.99 5.46
CA GLU A 460 -21.53 -2.33 6.01
C GLU A 460 -20.73 -2.27 7.32
N LEU A 461 -19.75 -1.38 7.43
CA LEU A 461 -18.93 -1.22 8.63
C LEU A 461 -19.76 -0.64 9.77
N ILE A 462 -20.58 0.37 9.47
CA ILE A 462 -21.50 1.00 10.42
C ILE A 462 -22.59 0.03 10.89
N ALA A 463 -23.05 -0.88 10.03
CA ALA A 463 -24.04 -1.88 10.43
C ALA A 463 -23.46 -3.02 11.28
N ARG A 464 -22.12 -3.11 11.38
CA ARG A 464 -21.40 -4.16 12.12
C ARG A 464 -20.85 -3.67 13.47
N GLY A 465 -20.47 -2.40 13.55
CA GLY A 465 -20.23 -1.72 14.83
C GLY A 465 -21.55 -1.36 15.50
#